data_AF-A0A8D8VSJ7-F1
#
_entry.id   AF-A0A8D8VSJ7-F1
#
_cell.length_a   1.000
_cell.length_b   1.000
_cell.length_c   1.000
_cell.angle_alpha   90.00
_cell.angle_beta   90.00
_cell.angle_gamma   90.00
#
_symmetry.space_group_name_H-M   'P 1'
#
loop_
_entity.id
_entity.type
_entity.pdbx_description
1 polymer ?
#
loop_
_entity_poly.entity_id
_entity_poly.type
_entity_poly.pdbx_seq_one_letter_code
_entity_poly.pdbx_strand_id
1 'polypeptide(L)'
;MEVIELQSNIALKSIDSTNVDIWSHVPKEKYPIMRTIALKIKSLFSSTYLCESSFSHMKFIKNKYRSRMTDAHLQNCIRMAVTNYPPNIEIIFSHIGQQGCKILYPRL
;
A
#
# COMPACT_ATOMS: atom_id res chain seq x y z
N MET A 1 21.51 -27.31 -2.27
CA MET A 1 20.05 -27.07 -2.46
C MET A 1 19.77 -25.66 -1.97
N GLU A 2 19.13 -24.81 -2.80
CA GLU A 2 18.99 -23.36 -2.52
C GLU A 2 18.47 -23.05 -1.11
N VAL A 3 17.48 -23.80 -0.60
CA VAL A 3 16.92 -23.62 0.76
C VAL A 3 18.00 -23.72 1.83
N ILE A 4 18.80 -24.79 1.77
CA ILE A 4 19.82 -25.12 2.77
C ILE A 4 20.93 -24.05 2.73
N GLU A 5 21.32 -23.64 1.53
CA GLU A 5 22.36 -22.62 1.30
C GLU A 5 21.91 -21.20 1.63
N LEU A 6 20.61 -20.91 1.54
CA LEU A 6 20.02 -19.64 1.96
C LEU A 6 19.95 -19.58 3.48
N GLN A 7 19.52 -20.68 4.12
CA GLN A 7 19.42 -20.79 5.57
C GLN A 7 20.79 -20.78 6.28
N SER A 8 21.85 -21.25 5.62
CA SER A 8 23.21 -21.19 6.17
C SER A 8 23.89 -19.83 5.97
N ASN A 9 23.30 -18.92 5.21
CA ASN A 9 23.90 -17.62 4.89
C ASN A 9 23.79 -16.63 6.06
N ILE A 10 24.91 -16.42 6.77
CA ILE A 10 24.99 -15.55 7.95
C ILE A 10 24.74 -14.08 7.59
N ALA A 11 25.23 -13.62 6.43
CA ALA A 11 25.06 -12.23 6.00
C ALA A 11 23.60 -11.87 5.72
N LEU A 12 22.80 -12.83 5.22
CA LEU A 12 21.36 -12.63 5.04
C LEU A 12 20.59 -12.71 6.37
N LYS A 13 21.08 -13.48 7.35
CA LYS A 13 20.49 -13.56 8.70
C LYS A 13 20.70 -12.29 9.52
N SER A 14 21.76 -11.53 9.26
CA SER A 14 22.02 -10.25 9.94
C SER A 14 21.18 -9.09 9.38
N ILE A 15 20.42 -9.30 8.30
CA ILE A 15 19.51 -8.27 7.77
C ILE A 15 18.31 -8.16 8.71
N ASP A 16 18.08 -6.96 9.23
CA ASP A 16 16.90 -6.66 10.02
C ASP A 16 15.64 -6.78 9.14
N SER A 17 14.81 -7.77 9.46
CA SER A 17 13.59 -8.11 8.73
C SER A 17 12.43 -7.16 9.02
N THR A 18 12.57 -6.27 10.00
CA THR A 18 11.46 -5.46 10.50
C THR A 18 11.09 -4.27 9.61
N ASN A 19 11.97 -3.85 8.69
CA ASN A 19 11.73 -2.65 7.87
C ASN A 19 12.19 -2.74 6.40
N VAL A 20 12.78 -3.87 5.99
CA VAL A 20 13.38 -4.02 4.66
C VAL A 20 12.84 -5.27 3.99
N ASP A 21 12.49 -5.17 2.70
CA ASP A 21 12.14 -6.34 1.89
C ASP A 21 13.38 -7.23 1.73
N ILE A 22 13.52 -8.23 2.61
CA ILE A 22 14.68 -9.15 2.64
C ILE A 22 14.97 -9.74 1.25
N TRP A 23 13.92 -10.01 0.47
CA TRP A 23 14.02 -10.60 -0.86
C TRP A 23 14.66 -9.67 -1.91
N SER A 24 14.76 -8.36 -1.62
CA SER A 24 15.55 -7.42 -2.42
C SER A 24 17.06 -7.59 -2.23
N HIS A 25 17.49 -8.11 -1.07
CA HIS A 25 18.89 -8.34 -0.72
C HIS A 25 19.38 -9.75 -1.08
N VAL A 26 18.45 -10.67 -1.38
CA VAL A 26 18.78 -12.03 -1.82
C VAL A 26 19.25 -12.02 -3.29
N PRO A 27 20.48 -12.46 -3.59
CA PRO A 27 21.00 -12.47 -4.97
C PRO A 27 20.19 -13.43 -5.86
N LYS A 28 19.61 -12.89 -6.95
CA LYS A 28 18.82 -13.69 -7.91
C LYS A 28 19.64 -14.78 -8.58
N GLU A 29 20.89 -14.51 -8.90
CA GLU A 29 21.78 -15.46 -9.59
C GLU A 29 22.10 -16.69 -8.73
N LYS A 30 22.13 -16.52 -7.39
CA LYS A 30 22.44 -17.60 -6.45
C LYS A 30 21.20 -18.35 -5.96
N TYR A 31 20.06 -17.67 -5.87
CA TYR A 31 18.82 -18.23 -5.33
C TYR A 31 17.60 -17.94 -6.23
N PRO A 32 17.64 -18.30 -7.52
CA PRO A 32 16.60 -17.92 -8.49
C PRO A 32 15.23 -18.52 -8.16
N ILE A 33 15.18 -19.77 -7.69
CA ILE A 33 13.92 -20.47 -7.39
C ILE A 33 13.33 -19.91 -6.10
N MET A 34 14.13 -19.81 -5.04
CA MET A 34 13.68 -19.29 -3.74
C MET A 34 13.16 -17.87 -3.84
N ARG A 35 13.90 -16.98 -4.51
CA ARG A 35 13.48 -15.59 -4.71
C ARG A 35 12.17 -15.51 -5.49
N THR A 36 12.00 -16.32 -6.52
CA THR A 36 10.77 -16.34 -7.33
C THR A 36 9.56 -16.81 -6.51
N ILE A 37 9.70 -17.90 -5.76
CA ILE A 37 8.61 -18.43 -4.92
C ILE A 37 8.23 -17.42 -3.84
N ALA A 38 9.22 -16.83 -3.16
CA ALA A 38 8.98 -15.87 -2.12
C ALA A 38 8.24 -14.62 -2.62
N LEU A 39 8.65 -14.07 -3.77
CA LEU A 39 7.95 -12.92 -4.37
C LEU A 39 6.52 -13.26 -4.78
N LYS A 40 6.27 -14.48 -5.29
CA LYS A 40 4.90 -14.95 -5.58
C LYS A 40 4.05 -15.03 -4.32
N ILE A 41 4.55 -15.68 -3.28
CA ILE A 41 3.86 -15.80 -1.99
C ILE A 41 3.58 -14.42 -1.39
N LYS A 42 4.57 -13.53 -1.38
CA LYS A 42 4.43 -12.14 -0.94
C LYS A 42 3.32 -11.42 -1.71
N SER A 43 3.31 -11.55 -3.04
CA SER A 43 2.27 -10.94 -3.89
C SER A 43 0.87 -11.46 -3.57
N LEU A 44 0.72 -12.76 -3.30
CA LEU A 44 -0.55 -13.35 -2.88
C LEU A 44 -1.02 -12.72 -1.58
N PHE A 45 -0.18 -12.71 -0.54
CA PHE A 45 -0.51 -12.10 0.76
C PHE A 45 -0.89 -10.62 0.63
N SER A 46 -0.10 -9.82 -0.11
CA SER A 46 -0.38 -8.40 -0.30
C SER A 46 -1.70 -8.18 -1.05
N SER A 47 -2.01 -8.99 -2.07
CA SER A 47 -3.27 -8.87 -2.82
C SER A 47 -4.50 -9.24 -1.99
N THR A 48 -4.40 -10.29 -1.16
CA THR A 48 -5.48 -10.69 -0.24
C THR A 48 -5.72 -9.60 0.81
N TYR A 49 -4.66 -9.11 1.44
CA TYR A 49 -4.76 -8.00 2.40
C TYR A 49 -5.40 -6.76 1.78
N LEU A 50 -4.96 -6.35 0.58
CA LEU A 50 -5.54 -5.20 -0.12
C LEU A 50 -7.02 -5.41 -0.46
N CYS A 51 -7.40 -6.63 -0.84
CA CYS A 51 -8.80 -6.97 -1.12
C CYS A 51 -9.67 -6.87 0.14
N GLU A 52 -9.24 -7.49 1.24
CA GLU A 52 -9.93 -7.46 2.53
C GLU A 52 -10.05 -6.02 3.07
N SER A 53 -8.95 -5.26 3.03
CA SER A 53 -8.92 -3.85 3.41
C SER A 53 -9.86 -3.02 2.53
N SER A 54 -9.81 -3.21 1.21
CA SER A 54 -10.71 -2.52 0.26
C SER A 54 -12.18 -2.80 0.57
N PHE A 55 -12.56 -4.04 0.85
CA PHE A 55 -13.94 -4.38 1.20
C PHE A 55 -14.37 -3.81 2.55
N SER A 56 -13.50 -3.84 3.55
CA SER A 56 -13.75 -3.22 4.85
C SER A 56 -13.99 -1.72 4.71
N HIS A 57 -13.12 -1.02 3.99
CA HIS A 57 -13.28 0.40 3.69
C HIS A 57 -14.53 0.67 2.85
N MET A 58 -14.81 -0.15 1.84
CA MET A 58 -16.01 -0.04 1.01
C MET A 58 -17.28 -0.07 1.87
N LYS A 59 -17.36 -0.95 2.88
CA LYS A 59 -18.49 -1.03 3.81
C LYS A 59 -18.68 0.26 4.62
N PHE A 60 -17.59 0.93 5.01
CA PHE A 60 -17.65 2.21 5.71
C PHE A 60 -18.02 3.37 4.78
N ILE A 61 -17.42 3.41 3.59
CA ILE A 61 -17.64 4.42 2.56
C ILE A 61 -19.08 4.36 2.04
N LYS A 62 -19.59 3.15 1.76
CA LYS A 62 -21.00 2.88 1.42
C LYS A 62 -21.82 2.72 2.70
N ASN A 63 -22.15 3.82 3.36
CA ASN A 63 -23.10 3.80 4.46
C ASN A 63 -24.48 4.31 4.04
N LYS A 64 -25.49 4.03 4.88
CA LYS A 64 -26.91 4.36 4.62
C LYS A 64 -27.19 5.85 4.40
N TYR A 65 -26.27 6.73 4.76
CA TYR A 65 -26.42 8.19 4.65
C TYR A 65 -25.89 8.75 3.32
N ARG A 66 -25.22 7.94 2.48
CA ARG A 66 -24.65 8.38 1.19
C ARG A 66 -25.43 7.82 -0.01
N SER A 67 -26.58 8.43 -0.31
CA SER A 67 -27.48 8.01 -1.40
C SER A 67 -27.07 8.46 -2.81
N ARG A 68 -26.14 9.42 -2.95
CA ARG A 68 -25.75 10.04 -4.24
C ARG A 68 -24.38 9.62 -4.76
N MET A 69 -23.79 8.55 -4.20
CA MET A 69 -22.43 8.14 -4.55
C MET A 69 -22.42 7.30 -5.83
N THR A 70 -21.70 7.76 -6.85
CA THR A 70 -21.48 7.00 -8.08
C THR A 70 -20.30 6.03 -7.93
N ASP A 71 -20.20 5.05 -8.81
CA ASP A 71 -19.09 4.08 -8.80
C ASP A 71 -17.72 4.74 -8.97
N ALA A 72 -17.62 5.80 -9.79
CA ALA A 72 -16.39 6.57 -9.94
C ALA A 72 -15.96 7.24 -8.61
N HIS A 73 -16.91 7.81 -7.87
CA HIS A 73 -16.61 8.38 -6.55
C HIS A 73 -16.18 7.31 -5.54
N LEU A 74 -16.86 6.17 -5.55
CA LEU A 74 -16.55 5.04 -4.68
C LEU A 74 -15.14 4.50 -4.95
N GLN A 75 -14.79 4.30 -6.21
CA GLN A 75 -13.47 3.84 -6.62
C GLN A 75 -12.36 4.79 -6.14
N ASN A 76 -12.56 6.11 -6.30
CA ASN A 76 -11.62 7.11 -5.80
C ASN A 76 -11.48 7.06 -4.28
N CYS A 77 -12.59 6.93 -3.54
CA CYS A 77 -12.57 6.84 -2.07
C CYS A 77 -11.84 5.59 -1.58
N ILE A 78 -12.09 4.43 -2.18
CA ILE A 78 -11.40 3.18 -1.82
C ILE A 78 -9.91 3.30 -2.12
N ARG A 79 -9.54 3.83 -3.29
CA ARG A 79 -8.14 4.04 -3.66
C ARG A 79 -7.42 4.95 -2.67
N MET A 80 -8.06 6.02 -2.19
CA MET A 80 -7.50 6.89 -1.15
C MET A 80 -7.42 6.21 0.21
N ALA A 81 -8.37 5.34 0.55
CA ALA A 81 -8.39 4.66 1.85
C ALA A 81 -7.31 3.57 1.98
N VAL A 82 -6.97 2.89 0.88
CA VAL A 82 -6.02 1.76 0.89
C VAL A 82 -4.60 2.13 0.44
N THR A 83 -4.36 3.38 0.05
CA THR A 83 -3.04 3.80 -0.44
C THR A 83 -2.12 4.21 0.71
N ASN A 84 -0.84 3.84 0.58
CA ASN A 84 0.24 4.38 1.41
C ASN A 84 0.90 5.61 0.78
N TYR A 85 0.39 6.10 -0.35
CA TYR A 85 0.90 7.28 -1.02
C TYR A 85 0.51 8.54 -0.22
N PRO A 86 1.48 9.36 0.23
CA PRO A 86 1.16 10.56 0.99
C PRO A 86 0.46 11.58 0.08
N PRO A 87 -0.64 12.22 0.53
CA PRO A 87 -1.30 13.23 -0.27
C PRO A 87 -0.39 14.45 -0.45
N ASN A 88 -0.29 14.97 -1.68
CA ASN A 88 0.39 16.24 -1.91
C ASN A 88 -0.57 17.39 -1.57
N ILE A 89 -0.51 17.81 -0.31
CA ILE A 89 -1.40 18.83 0.26
C ILE A 89 -1.17 20.21 -0.39
N GLU A 90 0.06 20.54 -0.77
CA GLU A 90 0.40 21.84 -1.39
C GLU A 90 -0.29 22.03 -2.74
N ILE A 91 -0.22 21.00 -3.60
CA ILE A 91 -0.91 20.99 -4.90
C ILE A 91 -2.42 21.10 -4.69
N ILE A 92 -2.96 20.33 -3.75
CA ILE A 92 -4.40 20.37 -3.44
C ILE A 92 -4.83 21.79 -3.01
N PHE A 93 -4.10 22.44 -2.12
CA PHE A 93 -4.39 23.82 -1.71
C PHE A 93 -4.31 24.81 -2.88
N SER A 94 -3.32 24.67 -3.76
CA SER A 94 -3.17 25.56 -4.92
C SER A 94 -4.37 25.48 -5.88
N HIS A 95 -4.96 24.30 -6.05
CA HIS A 95 -6.14 24.11 -6.91
C HIS A 95 -7.45 24.49 -6.21
N ILE A 96 -7.58 24.25 -4.91
CA ILE A 96 -8.76 24.68 -4.13
C ILE A 96 -8.84 26.20 -4.04
N GLY A 97 -7.70 26.90 -3.91
CA GLY A 97 -7.64 28.36 -3.90
C GLY A 97 -8.10 29.03 -5.19
N GLN A 98 -8.02 28.32 -6.34
CA GLN A 98 -8.53 28.79 -7.63
C GLN A 98 -10.01 28.48 -7.84
N GLN A 99 -10.60 27.56 -7.06
CA GLN A 99 -12.03 27.25 -7.06
C GLN A 99 -12.73 27.90 -5.85
N GLY A 100 -12.61 29.22 -5.71
CA GLY A 100 -13.65 30.09 -5.13
C GLY A 100 -14.32 29.69 -3.81
N CYS A 101 -13.63 29.06 -2.85
CA CYS A 101 -14.23 28.78 -1.53
C CYS A 101 -13.41 29.43 -0.41
N LYS A 102 -13.92 30.55 0.11
CA LYS A 102 -13.51 31.16 1.39
C LYS A 102 -13.83 30.19 2.53
N ILE A 103 -12.97 29.22 2.80
CA ILE A 103 -13.03 28.48 4.07
C ILE A 103 -12.11 29.20 5.03
N LEU A 104 -12.71 30.12 5.79
CA LEU A 104 -12.08 30.78 6.93
C LEU A 104 -11.88 29.70 8.01
N TYR A 105 -10.63 29.30 8.26
CA TYR A 105 -10.27 28.72 9.56
C TYR A 105 -9.41 29.75 10.30
N PRO A 106 -9.81 30.18 11.51
CA PRO A 106 -8.95 30.99 12.34
C PRO A 106 -7.79 30.13 12.82
N ARG A 107 -6.56 30.64 12.64
CA ARG A 107 -5.38 30.19 13.38
C ARG A 107 -5.72 30.23 14.87
N LEU A 108 -5.68 29.07 15.52
CA LEU A 108 -5.28 28.97 16.93
C LEU A 108 -3.77 28.83 16.98
#